data_AF-A0A951T4B4-F1
#
_entry.id   AF-A0A951T4B4-F1
#
_cell.length_a   1.000
_cell.length_b   1.000
_cell.length_c   1.000
_cell.angle_alpha   90.00
_cell.angle_beta   90.00
_cell.angle_gamma   90.00
#
_symmetry.space_group_name_H-M   'P 1'
#
loop_
_entity.id
_entity.type
_entity.pdbx_description
1 polymer ?
#
loop_
_entity_poly.entity_id
_entity_poly.type
_entity_poly.pdbx_seq_one_letter_code
_entity_poly.pdbx_strand_id
1 'polypeptide(L)'
;MDLYRRPIEARIEWLFDLARRHGEDFVSPESQLARTRYLAEHPTAIMALKCMDGRINIPVVTETPRGIVQPFRNLGGMFHLGWPHLGEVLAEYVQEVVRSGRRVLALVTYHFSKGSPERGCAGFGFDTAAARAHTLQIRAQMEHVFGVGHGTVYPLVCGLETDEDALILHGQDGEELNVADHAPQDAPALRQRLSRLFPDMPEQVRNDLMPLVEGNLRHVAKIRETPRELDIEHREWMICLGRGFDFLHTPNLALIIGPYSPDLADPIRKAAGIIEGNMRAGRIPDDGFLLLASAPYLEPGMDRARAELKARFLSEFAAGVIESVQPALARRMHVRTAVLDWRSRRLEPAPR
;
A
#
# COMPACT_ATOMS: atom_id res chain seq x y z
N MET A 1 -18.37 -15.04 -11.73
CA MET A 1 -18.40 -16.18 -10.79
C MET A 1 -18.12 -15.63 -9.41
N ASP A 2 -18.98 -15.89 -8.44
CA ASP A 2 -18.86 -15.33 -7.09
C ASP A 2 -17.73 -16.05 -6.32
N LEU A 3 -16.53 -15.45 -6.31
CA LEU A 3 -15.36 -15.96 -5.58
C LEU A 3 -15.68 -16.17 -4.09
N TYR A 4 -16.47 -15.26 -3.50
CA TYR A 4 -16.73 -15.21 -2.07
C TYR A 4 -17.54 -16.40 -1.56
N ARG A 5 -18.36 -17.02 -2.41
CA ARG A 5 -19.19 -18.18 -2.06
C ARG A 5 -18.51 -19.54 -2.28
N ARG A 6 -17.28 -19.55 -2.80
CA ARG A 6 -16.54 -20.81 -2.98
C ARG A 6 -16.01 -21.31 -1.63
N PRO A 7 -15.84 -22.63 -1.46
CA PRO A 7 -15.16 -23.18 -0.28
C PRO A 7 -13.78 -22.51 -0.06
N ILE A 8 -13.39 -22.36 1.21
CA ILE A 8 -12.13 -21.69 1.60
C ILE A 8 -10.91 -22.21 0.84
N GLU A 9 -10.82 -23.52 0.60
CA GLU A 9 -9.71 -24.13 -0.14
C GLU A 9 -9.62 -23.64 -1.59
N ALA A 10 -10.76 -23.56 -2.28
CA ALA A 10 -10.82 -23.05 -3.65
C ALA A 10 -10.51 -21.54 -3.73
N ARG A 11 -10.84 -20.78 -2.67
CA ARG A 11 -10.46 -19.36 -2.55
C ARG A 11 -8.96 -19.20 -2.33
N ILE A 12 -8.35 -20.07 -1.51
CA ILE A 12 -6.90 -20.10 -1.28
C ILE A 12 -6.15 -20.49 -2.56
N GLU A 13 -6.59 -21.53 -3.27
CA GLU A 13 -6.00 -21.93 -4.57
C GLU A 13 -6.06 -20.79 -5.59
N TRP A 14 -7.22 -20.15 -5.73
CA TRP A 14 -7.39 -18.99 -6.58
C TRP A 14 -6.41 -17.85 -6.24
N LEU A 15 -6.14 -17.62 -4.95
CA LEU A 15 -5.20 -16.60 -4.49
C LEU A 15 -3.77 -16.91 -4.93
N PHE A 16 -3.31 -18.16 -4.77
CA PHE A 16 -1.97 -18.55 -5.22
C PHE A 16 -1.85 -18.52 -6.74
N ASP A 17 -2.91 -18.86 -7.47
CA ASP A 17 -2.96 -18.69 -8.92
C ASP A 17 -2.94 -17.22 -9.35
N LEU A 18 -3.58 -16.33 -8.59
CA LEU A 18 -3.47 -14.89 -8.81
C LEU A 18 -2.03 -14.40 -8.59
N ALA A 19 -1.39 -14.84 -7.50
CA ALA A 19 0.00 -14.50 -7.21
C ALA A 19 0.97 -15.00 -8.29
N ARG A 20 0.78 -16.24 -8.77
CA ARG A 20 1.57 -16.83 -9.86
C ARG A 20 1.43 -16.04 -11.16
N ARG A 21 0.20 -15.79 -11.61
CA ARG A 21 -0.06 -14.99 -12.82
C ARG A 21 0.50 -13.56 -12.70
N HIS A 22 0.44 -12.97 -11.51
CA HIS A 22 1.05 -11.68 -11.25
C HIS A 22 2.58 -11.72 -11.41
N GLY A 23 3.25 -12.74 -10.86
CA GLY A 23 4.70 -12.90 -11.04
C GLY A 23 5.08 -13.12 -12.51
N GLU A 24 4.29 -13.89 -13.26
CA GLU A 24 4.48 -14.12 -14.71
C GLU A 24 4.34 -12.82 -15.53
N ASP A 25 3.27 -12.06 -15.27
CA ASP A 25 3.04 -10.75 -15.88
C ASP A 25 4.12 -9.74 -15.48
N PHE A 26 4.57 -9.77 -14.23
CA PHE A 26 5.60 -8.86 -13.74
C PHE A 26 6.92 -9.07 -14.47
N VAL A 27 7.33 -10.30 -14.74
CA VAL A 27 8.58 -10.60 -15.46
C VAL A 27 8.41 -10.76 -16.97
N SER A 28 7.24 -10.46 -17.52
CA SER A 28 7.05 -10.50 -18.97
C SER A 28 8.00 -9.49 -19.66
N PRO A 29 8.48 -9.79 -20.88
CA PRO A 29 9.34 -8.87 -21.62
C PRO A 29 8.73 -7.47 -21.76
N GLU A 30 7.42 -7.39 -22.04
CA GLU A 30 6.67 -6.16 -22.21
C GLU A 30 6.65 -5.34 -20.91
N SER A 31 6.28 -5.96 -19.79
CA SER A 31 6.21 -5.30 -18.48
C SER A 31 7.61 -4.86 -18.01
N GLN A 32 8.62 -5.67 -18.25
CA GLN A 32 10.00 -5.38 -17.85
C GLN A 32 10.61 -4.23 -18.67
N LEU A 33 10.36 -4.19 -19.98
CA LEU A 33 10.78 -3.07 -20.84
C LEU A 33 10.01 -1.78 -20.51
N ALA A 34 8.70 -1.88 -20.25
CA ALA A 34 7.89 -0.72 -19.85
C ALA A 34 8.40 -0.09 -18.55
N ARG A 35 8.72 -0.89 -17.53
CA ARG A 35 9.33 -0.38 -16.28
C ARG A 35 10.72 0.20 -16.50
N THR A 36 11.56 -0.46 -17.29
CA THR A 36 12.91 0.02 -17.61
C THR A 36 12.84 1.39 -18.29
N ARG A 37 11.97 1.53 -19.29
CA ARG A 37 11.72 2.81 -19.98
C ARG A 37 11.21 3.87 -19.02
N TYR A 38 10.19 3.55 -18.21
CA TYR A 38 9.65 4.49 -17.22
C TYR A 38 10.74 5.00 -16.28
N LEU A 39 11.60 4.12 -15.75
CA LEU A 39 12.67 4.51 -14.83
C LEU A 39 13.79 5.31 -15.50
N ALA A 40 13.99 5.14 -16.81
CA ALA A 40 14.92 5.95 -17.59
C ALA A 40 14.39 7.37 -17.85
N GLU A 41 13.09 7.49 -18.13
CA GLU A 41 12.40 8.78 -18.33
C GLU A 41 12.14 9.51 -17.00
N HIS A 42 11.87 8.74 -15.93
CA HIS A 42 11.48 9.21 -14.60
C HIS A 42 12.36 8.58 -13.51
N PRO A 43 13.61 9.06 -13.35
CA PRO A 43 14.58 8.46 -12.44
C PRO A 43 14.30 8.70 -10.96
N THR A 44 13.38 9.55 -10.54
CA THR A 44 13.04 9.69 -9.12
C THR A 44 12.44 8.38 -8.57
N ALA A 45 13.00 7.85 -7.48
CA ALA A 45 12.41 6.71 -6.79
C ALA A 45 11.19 7.17 -5.99
N ILE A 46 10.11 6.40 -6.07
CA ILE A 46 8.85 6.76 -5.41
C ILE A 46 8.56 5.73 -4.34
N MET A 47 8.40 6.19 -3.09
CA MET A 47 7.85 5.37 -2.02
C MET A 47 6.54 5.93 -1.52
N ALA A 48 5.64 5.06 -1.05
CA ALA A 48 4.35 5.44 -0.51
C ALA A 48 4.14 4.83 0.88
N LEU A 49 4.06 5.69 1.89
CA LEU A 49 3.66 5.34 3.25
C LEU A 49 2.14 5.48 3.31
N LYS A 50 1.45 4.34 3.39
CA LYS A 50 0.00 4.29 3.20
C LYS A 50 -0.72 3.34 4.15
N CYS A 51 -2.05 3.48 4.20
CA CYS A 51 -2.92 2.60 4.96
C CYS A 51 -2.92 1.14 4.44
N MET A 52 -3.26 0.20 5.32
CA MET A 52 -3.54 -1.20 4.96
C MET A 52 -4.81 -1.36 4.11
N ASP A 53 -5.68 -0.37 4.10
CA ASP A 53 -6.91 -0.33 3.32
C ASP A 53 -6.63 -0.63 1.83
N GLY A 54 -7.37 -1.60 1.28
CA GLY A 54 -7.19 -2.10 -0.08
C GLY A 54 -7.47 -1.05 -1.15
N ARG A 55 -8.26 -0.03 -0.86
CA ARG A 55 -8.58 1.08 -1.78
C ARG A 55 -7.37 1.99 -2.01
N ILE A 56 -6.40 2.00 -1.10
CA ILE A 56 -5.24 2.90 -1.14
C ILE A 56 -4.14 2.30 -2.02
N ASN A 57 -4.40 2.23 -3.31
CA ASN A 57 -3.54 1.61 -4.30
C ASN A 57 -2.95 2.62 -5.28
N ILE A 58 -1.90 3.31 -4.82
CA ILE A 58 -1.23 4.39 -5.58
C ILE A 58 -0.96 4.00 -7.04
N PRO A 59 -0.24 2.90 -7.38
CA PRO A 59 -0.01 2.53 -8.78
C PRO A 59 -1.27 2.39 -9.64
N VAL A 60 -2.36 1.90 -9.05
CA VAL A 60 -3.63 1.74 -9.78
C VAL A 60 -4.28 3.09 -10.03
N VAL A 61 -4.45 3.91 -8.98
CA VAL A 61 -5.13 5.20 -9.10
C VAL A 61 -4.31 6.23 -9.90
N THR A 62 -3.00 6.03 -10.05
CA THR A 62 -2.13 6.86 -10.88
C THR A 62 -1.74 6.21 -12.20
N GLU A 63 -2.37 5.08 -12.57
CA GLU A 63 -2.04 4.30 -13.78
C GLU A 63 -0.53 4.06 -13.99
N THR A 64 0.21 3.96 -12.90
CA THR A 64 1.67 3.84 -12.93
C THR A 64 2.05 2.36 -13.08
N PRO A 65 3.06 2.02 -13.91
CA PRO A 65 3.51 0.65 -14.05
C PRO A 65 3.81 0.01 -12.68
N ARG A 66 3.39 -1.24 -12.51
CA ARG A 66 3.60 -2.00 -11.26
C ARG A 66 5.09 -2.06 -10.93
N GLY A 67 5.44 -2.01 -9.65
CA GLY A 67 6.85 -2.07 -9.21
C GLY A 67 7.63 -0.75 -9.30
N ILE A 68 7.01 0.33 -9.81
CA ILE A 68 7.61 1.68 -9.78
C ILE A 68 7.48 2.31 -8.38
N VAL A 69 6.30 2.23 -7.78
CA VAL A 69 6.04 2.77 -6.43
C VAL A 69 6.37 1.69 -5.39
N GLN A 70 7.27 1.99 -4.47
CA GLN A 70 7.60 1.17 -3.31
C GLN A 70 6.56 1.36 -2.20
N PRO A 71 5.70 0.37 -1.88
CA PRO A 71 4.72 0.54 -0.83
C PRO A 71 5.28 0.20 0.56
N PHE A 72 4.86 0.98 1.56
CA PHE A 72 4.92 0.69 2.99
C PHE A 72 3.50 0.78 3.54
N ARG A 73 3.01 -0.29 4.16
CA ARG A 73 1.62 -0.37 4.63
C ARG A 73 1.57 -0.53 6.15
N ASN A 74 0.81 0.32 6.83
CA ASN A 74 0.47 0.12 8.22
C ASN A 74 -1.01 0.49 8.47
N LEU A 75 -1.57 0.05 9.59
CA LEU A 75 -2.93 0.46 9.98
C LEU A 75 -3.02 1.99 9.99
N GLY A 76 -4.03 2.53 9.31
CA GLY A 76 -4.24 3.97 9.18
C GLY A 76 -3.17 4.74 8.40
N GLY A 77 -2.10 4.09 7.94
CA GLY A 77 -0.90 4.79 7.52
C GLY A 77 -0.14 5.41 8.70
N MET A 78 -0.33 4.86 9.91
CA MET A 78 0.38 5.31 11.10
C MET A 78 1.83 4.84 11.04
N PHE A 79 2.77 5.77 10.93
CA PHE A 79 4.19 5.45 10.90
C PHE A 79 4.95 6.33 11.88
N HIS A 80 6.01 5.78 12.46
CA HIS A 80 6.92 6.55 13.28
C HIS A 80 8.35 6.10 12.94
N LEU A 81 9.14 6.99 12.38
CA LEU A 81 10.49 6.68 11.88
C LEU A 81 11.46 6.31 13.01
N GLY A 82 11.15 6.69 14.25
CA GLY A 82 11.88 6.23 15.43
C GLY A 82 11.63 4.76 15.80
N TRP A 83 10.72 4.05 15.13
CA TRP A 83 10.52 2.62 15.37
C TRP A 83 11.66 1.80 14.75
N PRO A 84 12.38 0.96 15.53
CA PRO A 84 13.63 0.38 15.09
C PRO A 84 13.55 -0.30 13.71
N HIS A 85 12.59 -1.20 13.50
CA HIS A 85 12.54 -1.92 12.21
C HIS A 85 12.16 -1.01 11.03
N LEU A 86 11.19 -0.10 11.21
CA LEU A 86 10.76 0.79 10.13
C LEU A 86 11.86 1.80 9.78
N GLY A 87 12.47 2.42 10.79
CA GLY A 87 13.54 3.40 10.65
C GLY A 87 14.71 2.84 9.85
N GLU A 88 15.20 1.65 10.23
CA GLU A 88 16.28 0.98 9.50
C GLU A 88 15.89 0.66 8.06
N VAL A 89 14.71 0.09 7.82
CA VAL A 89 14.27 -0.27 6.46
C VAL A 89 14.14 0.98 5.57
N LEU A 90 13.61 2.09 6.09
CA LEU A 90 13.51 3.34 5.34
C LEU A 90 14.88 3.97 5.08
N ALA A 91 15.76 3.97 6.09
CA ALA A 91 17.12 4.49 5.96
C ALA A 91 17.93 3.69 4.94
N GLU A 92 17.88 2.35 5.00
CA GLU A 92 18.52 1.46 4.03
C GLU A 92 18.00 1.71 2.61
N TYR A 93 16.68 1.78 2.42
CA TYR A 93 16.06 2.06 1.13
C TYR A 93 16.51 3.42 0.56
N VAL A 94 16.45 4.49 1.36
CA VAL A 94 16.90 5.82 0.93
C VAL A 94 18.38 5.80 0.57
N GLN A 95 19.22 5.16 1.40
CA GLN A 95 20.67 5.05 1.13
C GLN A 95 20.96 4.30 -0.17
N GLU A 96 20.24 3.21 -0.45
CA GLU A 96 20.38 2.47 -1.71
C GLU A 96 20.04 3.35 -2.92
N VAL A 97 18.92 4.08 -2.86
CA VAL A 97 18.52 5.01 -3.93
C VAL A 97 19.56 6.12 -4.11
N VAL A 98 20.00 6.75 -3.03
CA VAL A 98 20.96 7.87 -3.08
C VAL A 98 22.33 7.42 -3.62
N ARG A 99 22.81 6.22 -3.25
CA ARG A 99 24.05 5.64 -3.80
C ARG A 99 23.99 5.45 -5.31
N SER A 100 22.80 5.25 -5.87
CA SER A 100 22.59 5.19 -7.33
C SER A 100 22.47 6.56 -8.01
N GLY A 101 22.66 7.66 -7.27
CA GLY A 101 22.56 9.03 -7.77
C GLY A 101 21.12 9.53 -7.97
N ARG A 102 20.14 8.78 -7.47
CA ARG A 102 18.71 9.07 -7.64
C ARG A 102 18.15 9.84 -6.45
N ARG A 103 17.07 10.56 -6.69
CA ARG A 103 16.26 11.25 -5.66
C ARG A 103 15.10 10.37 -5.21
N VAL A 104 14.51 10.72 -4.07
CA VAL A 104 13.37 10.04 -3.49
C VAL A 104 12.20 11.00 -3.35
N LEU A 105 11.05 10.61 -3.89
CA LEU A 105 9.74 11.19 -3.57
C LEU A 105 9.03 10.26 -2.59
N ALA A 106 8.80 10.72 -1.37
CA ALA A 106 8.05 9.98 -0.36
C ALA A 106 6.62 10.52 -0.29
N LEU A 107 5.67 9.74 -0.80
CA LEU A 107 4.24 10.01 -0.66
C LEU A 107 3.81 9.59 0.75
N VAL A 108 3.51 10.56 1.60
CA VAL A 108 3.02 10.35 2.97
C VAL A 108 1.50 10.51 2.96
N THR A 109 0.76 9.40 3.04
CA THR A 109 -0.64 9.41 2.67
C THR A 109 -1.63 9.28 3.83
N TYR A 110 -2.74 10.00 3.71
CA TYR A 110 -3.98 9.77 4.45
C TYR A 110 -5.11 9.51 3.46
N HIS A 111 -6.25 9.03 3.94
CA HIS A 111 -7.41 8.81 3.08
C HIS A 111 -8.73 9.08 3.79
N PHE A 112 -9.75 9.40 3.00
CA PHE A 112 -11.10 9.67 3.47
C PHE A 112 -12.11 9.41 2.35
N SER A 113 -13.40 9.33 2.71
CA SER A 113 -14.50 9.29 1.76
C SER A 113 -15.26 10.60 1.84
N LYS A 114 -15.45 11.26 0.70
CA LYS A 114 -16.19 12.53 0.57
C LYS A 114 -17.68 12.34 0.80
N GLY A 115 -18.25 11.24 0.34
CA GLY A 115 -19.68 10.96 0.44
C GLY A 115 -20.14 10.37 1.77
N SER A 116 -19.24 9.79 2.58
CA SER A 116 -19.57 9.35 3.94
C SER A 116 -18.32 9.24 4.83
N PRO A 117 -18.25 9.97 5.96
CA PRO A 117 -17.15 9.85 6.91
C PRO A 117 -16.90 8.41 7.38
N GLU A 118 -17.96 7.62 7.60
CA GLU A 118 -17.88 6.23 8.06
C GLU A 118 -17.19 5.29 7.06
N ARG A 119 -17.06 5.69 5.79
CA ARG A 119 -16.26 4.97 4.79
C ARG A 119 -14.80 5.43 4.75
N GLY A 120 -14.41 6.37 5.60
CA GLY A 120 -13.05 6.89 5.71
C GLY A 120 -12.07 5.94 6.41
N CYS A 121 -11.02 6.50 6.99
CA CYS A 121 -9.97 5.71 7.63
C CYS A 121 -10.41 5.18 9.01
N ALA A 122 -10.79 3.90 9.09
CA ALA A 122 -11.10 3.24 10.37
C ALA A 122 -9.91 3.25 11.35
N GLY A 123 -8.67 3.30 10.85
CA GLY A 123 -7.47 3.38 11.70
C GLY A 123 -7.39 4.64 12.56
N PHE A 124 -8.03 5.73 12.11
CA PHE A 124 -8.18 7.00 12.84
C PHE A 124 -9.62 7.21 13.36
N GLY A 125 -10.44 6.16 13.42
CA GLY A 125 -11.84 6.29 13.84
C GLY A 125 -12.65 7.24 12.96
N PHE A 126 -12.36 7.27 11.65
CA PHE A 126 -13.00 8.13 10.66
C PHE A 126 -12.69 9.64 10.80
N ASP A 127 -11.74 10.00 11.66
CA ASP A 127 -11.26 11.37 11.80
C ASP A 127 -10.21 11.72 10.72
N THR A 128 -10.69 12.33 9.64
CA THR A 128 -9.84 12.81 8.54
C THR A 128 -8.82 13.86 8.99
N ALA A 129 -9.18 14.71 9.96
CA ALA A 129 -8.29 15.76 10.44
C ALA A 129 -7.13 15.16 11.26
N ALA A 130 -7.42 14.18 12.12
CA ALA A 130 -6.39 13.43 12.85
C ALA A 130 -5.47 12.66 11.89
N ALA A 131 -6.03 12.01 10.86
CA ALA A 131 -5.24 11.31 9.85
C ALA A 131 -4.30 12.26 9.08
N ARG A 132 -4.80 13.43 8.66
CA ARG A 132 -3.99 14.48 8.01
C ARG A 132 -2.95 15.09 8.96
N ALA A 133 -3.28 15.31 10.23
CA ALA A 133 -2.32 15.81 11.20
C ALA A 133 -1.17 14.83 11.39
N HIS A 134 -1.44 13.52 11.36
CA HIS A 134 -0.41 12.51 11.49
C HIS A 134 0.54 12.46 10.27
N THR A 135 0.06 12.71 9.06
CA THR A 135 0.96 12.77 7.88
C THR A 135 1.93 13.95 7.96
N LEU A 136 1.51 15.08 8.53
CA LEU A 136 2.40 16.21 8.82
C LEU A 136 3.48 15.84 9.85
N GLN A 137 3.14 15.03 10.86
CA GLN A 137 4.12 14.51 11.83
C GLN A 137 5.14 13.58 11.17
N ILE A 138 4.71 12.72 10.24
CA ILE A 138 5.62 11.83 9.49
C ILE A 138 6.53 12.67 8.59
N ARG A 139 5.99 13.69 7.91
CA ARG A 139 6.80 14.64 7.12
C ARG A 139 7.89 15.28 7.98
N ALA A 140 7.55 15.81 9.16
CA ALA A 140 8.53 16.41 10.06
C ALA A 140 9.62 15.40 10.52
N GLN A 141 9.25 14.14 10.76
CA GLN A 141 10.23 13.09 11.07
C GLN A 141 11.14 12.79 9.87
N MET A 142 10.61 12.76 8.64
CA MET A 142 11.42 12.60 7.43
C MET A 142 12.39 13.76 7.23
N GLU A 143 11.93 15.00 7.43
CA GLU A 143 12.78 16.19 7.36
C GLU A 143 13.87 16.18 8.45
N HIS A 144 13.57 15.68 9.65
CA HIS A 144 14.54 15.50 10.73
C HIS A 144 15.62 14.47 10.37
N VAL A 145 15.24 13.34 9.76
CA VAL A 145 16.15 12.22 9.45
C VAL A 145 16.93 12.45 8.14
N PHE A 146 16.28 12.98 7.11
CA PHE A 146 16.82 13.09 5.75
C PHE A 146 17.15 14.52 5.32
N GLY A 147 16.85 15.51 6.17
CA GLY A 147 17.18 16.92 5.97
C GLY A 147 16.03 17.76 5.41
N VAL A 148 15.92 18.99 5.90
CA VAL A 148 14.90 20.00 5.53
C VAL A 148 15.13 20.65 4.15
N GLY A 149 16.27 20.39 3.52
CA GLY A 149 16.63 21.02 2.24
C GLY A 149 15.93 20.44 1.01
N HIS A 150 15.22 19.31 1.16
CA HIS A 150 14.40 18.66 0.13
C HIS A 150 15.08 18.28 -1.21
N GLY A 151 16.40 18.48 -1.32
CA GLY A 151 17.17 18.22 -2.53
C GLY A 151 17.33 16.73 -2.90
N THR A 152 17.24 15.85 -1.89
CA THR A 152 17.49 14.40 -2.03
C THR A 152 16.24 13.59 -1.74
N VAL A 153 15.57 13.86 -0.62
CA VAL A 153 14.31 13.23 -0.21
C VAL A 153 13.26 14.32 -0.10
N TYR A 154 12.15 14.16 -0.82
CA TYR A 154 11.01 15.06 -0.77
C TYR A 154 9.81 14.36 -0.12
N PRO A 155 9.44 14.70 1.15
CA PRO A 155 8.28 14.14 1.82
C PRO A 155 6.99 14.89 1.44
N LEU A 156 6.30 14.41 0.41
CA LEU A 156 5.03 14.97 -0.06
C LEU A 156 3.85 14.41 0.75
N VAL A 157 3.17 15.29 1.49
CA VAL A 157 1.88 14.94 2.10
C VAL A 157 0.81 14.86 1.00
N CYS A 158 0.09 13.74 0.95
CA CYS A 158 -0.84 13.43 -0.11
C CYS A 158 -2.13 12.80 0.46
N GLY A 159 -3.27 13.42 0.23
CA GLY A 159 -4.57 12.82 0.50
C GLY A 159 -5.02 11.92 -0.64
N LEU A 160 -5.77 10.87 -0.34
CA LEU A 160 -6.54 10.11 -1.32
C LEU A 160 -8.03 10.11 -0.92
N GLU A 161 -8.86 10.78 -1.70
CA GLU A 161 -10.31 10.71 -1.61
C GLU A 161 -10.77 9.41 -2.29
N THR A 162 -11.46 8.54 -1.54
CA THR A 162 -11.70 7.15 -1.97
C THR A 162 -12.97 6.93 -2.78
N ASP A 163 -13.83 7.93 -2.92
CA ASP A 163 -15.06 7.78 -3.70
C ASP A 163 -14.77 7.96 -5.20
N GLU A 164 -13.93 8.94 -5.53
CA GLU A 164 -13.49 9.25 -6.89
C GLU A 164 -12.06 8.77 -7.18
N ASP A 165 -11.38 8.18 -6.18
CA ASP A 165 -9.95 7.81 -6.19
C ASP A 165 -9.02 9.00 -6.51
N ALA A 166 -9.37 10.20 -6.04
CA ALA A 166 -8.67 11.44 -6.36
C ALA A 166 -7.56 11.79 -5.37
N LEU A 167 -6.38 12.11 -5.89
CA LEU A 167 -5.25 12.60 -5.09
C LEU A 167 -5.44 14.07 -4.71
N ILE A 168 -4.99 14.42 -3.50
CA ILE A 168 -4.90 15.79 -3.00
C ILE A 168 -3.45 16.05 -2.59
N LEU A 169 -2.75 16.90 -3.33
CA LEU A 169 -1.35 17.22 -3.07
C LEU A 169 -1.27 18.46 -2.18
N HIS A 170 -0.57 18.36 -1.04
CA HIS A 170 -0.46 19.44 -0.06
C HIS A 170 0.85 20.20 -0.25
N GLY A 171 0.75 21.46 -0.68
CA GLY A 171 1.88 22.38 -0.88
C GLY A 171 2.30 23.12 0.40
N GLN A 172 2.95 24.25 0.20
CA GLN A 172 3.32 25.18 1.27
C GLN A 172 2.12 26.07 1.65
N ASP A 173 2.15 26.65 2.85
CA ASP A 173 1.17 27.64 3.34
C ASP A 173 -0.31 27.22 3.30
N GLY A 174 -0.58 25.91 3.30
CA GLY A 174 -1.94 25.36 3.27
C GLY A 174 -2.56 25.26 1.88
N GLU A 175 -1.83 25.63 0.82
CA GLU A 175 -2.26 25.43 -0.56
C GLU A 175 -2.38 23.92 -0.89
N GLU A 176 -3.40 23.56 -1.66
CA GLU A 176 -3.62 22.20 -2.10
C GLU A 176 -4.01 22.12 -3.59
N LEU A 177 -3.66 20.99 -4.21
CA LEU A 177 -4.13 20.59 -5.53
C LEU A 177 -4.95 19.32 -5.40
N ASN A 178 -6.27 19.46 -5.48
CA ASN A 178 -7.18 18.34 -5.60
C ASN A 178 -7.35 17.98 -7.08
N VAL A 179 -6.96 16.76 -7.45
CA VAL A 179 -7.01 16.28 -8.83
C VAL A 179 -8.44 16.19 -9.35
N ALA A 180 -9.43 15.97 -8.49
CA ALA A 180 -10.84 15.88 -8.88
C ALA A 180 -11.39 17.17 -9.49
N ASP A 181 -10.78 18.32 -9.20
CA ASP A 181 -11.23 19.63 -9.67
C ASP A 181 -10.73 19.97 -11.08
N HIS A 182 -10.03 19.01 -11.72
CA HIS A 182 -9.38 19.18 -13.01
C HIS A 182 -9.75 18.06 -13.98
N ALA A 183 -9.63 18.35 -15.27
CA ALA A 183 -9.84 17.39 -16.33
C ALA A 183 -8.52 16.99 -16.99
N PRO A 184 -8.45 15.85 -17.70
CA PRO A 184 -7.21 15.38 -18.34
C PRO A 184 -6.54 16.42 -19.27
N GLN A 185 -7.33 17.27 -19.94
CA GLN A 185 -6.80 18.34 -20.80
C GLN A 185 -6.08 19.46 -20.04
N ASP A 186 -6.26 19.58 -18.72
CA ASP A 186 -5.65 20.63 -17.91
C ASP A 186 -4.19 20.30 -17.52
N ALA A 187 -3.70 19.09 -17.83
CA ALA A 187 -2.37 18.61 -17.46
C ALA A 187 -1.22 19.59 -17.78
N PRO A 188 -1.17 20.27 -18.95
CA PRO A 188 -0.13 21.25 -19.23
C PRO A 188 -0.13 22.44 -18.26
N ALA A 189 -1.32 22.93 -17.87
CA ALA A 189 -1.46 24.04 -16.92
C ALA A 189 -1.09 23.59 -15.49
N LEU A 190 -1.41 22.35 -15.13
CA LEU A 190 -1.04 21.78 -13.83
C LEU A 190 0.46 21.67 -13.63
N ARG A 191 1.25 21.41 -14.68
CA ARG A 191 2.71 21.42 -14.57
C ARG A 191 3.25 22.75 -14.05
N GLN A 192 2.68 23.88 -14.50
CA GLN A 192 3.04 25.20 -13.97
C GLN A 192 2.50 25.42 -12.56
N ARG A 193 1.31 24.89 -12.24
CA ARG A 193 0.76 24.97 -10.87
C ARG A 193 1.62 24.20 -9.87
N LEU A 194 2.15 23.03 -10.23
CA LEU A 194 3.04 22.24 -9.38
C LEU A 194 4.34 22.98 -9.02
N SER A 195 4.90 23.79 -9.92
CA SER A 195 6.11 24.57 -9.59
C SER A 195 5.84 25.68 -8.57
N ARG A 196 4.62 26.25 -8.58
CA ARG A 196 4.18 27.22 -7.57
C ARG A 196 3.82 26.56 -6.25
N LEU A 197 3.17 25.39 -6.31
CA LEU A 197 2.75 24.62 -5.14
C LEU A 197 3.96 24.05 -4.38
N PHE A 198 5.03 23.70 -5.12
CA PHE A 198 6.24 23.08 -4.60
C PHE A 198 7.51 23.82 -5.06
N PRO A 199 7.74 25.06 -4.59
CA PRO A 199 8.88 25.87 -5.01
C PRO A 199 10.22 25.28 -4.55
N ASP A 200 10.23 24.53 -3.45
CA ASP A 200 11.38 23.84 -2.87
C ASP A 200 11.60 22.41 -3.42
N MET A 201 10.68 21.90 -4.24
CA MET A 201 10.84 20.58 -4.85
C MET A 201 11.79 20.66 -6.05
N PRO A 202 12.82 19.81 -6.13
CA PRO A 202 13.71 19.79 -7.29
C PRO A 202 12.93 19.57 -8.60
N GLU A 203 13.33 20.26 -9.66
CA GLU A 203 12.61 20.23 -10.95
C GLU A 203 12.41 18.81 -11.49
N GLN A 204 13.44 17.96 -11.38
CA GLN A 204 13.36 16.54 -11.75
C GLN A 204 12.28 15.80 -10.95
N VAL A 205 12.18 16.03 -9.64
CA VAL A 205 11.17 15.39 -8.79
C VAL A 205 9.77 15.87 -9.16
N ARG A 206 9.60 17.17 -9.47
CA ARG A 206 8.32 17.69 -9.99
C ARG A 206 7.95 17.08 -11.34
N ASN A 207 8.93 16.93 -12.24
CA ASN A 207 8.73 16.33 -13.55
C ASN A 207 8.33 14.85 -13.42
N ASP A 208 8.88 14.14 -12.45
CA ASP A 208 8.58 12.72 -12.19
C ASP A 208 7.31 12.51 -11.35
N LEU A 209 6.84 13.54 -10.64
CA LEU A 209 5.52 13.59 -10.00
C LEU A 209 4.40 13.78 -11.04
N MET A 210 4.64 14.51 -12.13
CA MET A 210 3.61 14.84 -13.12
C MET A 210 2.93 13.60 -13.74
N PRO A 211 3.63 12.52 -14.15
CA PRO A 211 2.99 11.30 -14.64
C PRO A 211 1.97 10.69 -13.67
N LEU A 212 2.20 10.81 -12.36
CA LEU A 212 1.26 10.31 -11.35
C LEU A 212 -0.02 11.15 -11.34
N VAL A 213 0.11 12.47 -11.48
CA VAL A 213 -1.03 13.41 -11.57
C VAL A 213 -1.81 13.17 -12.85
N GLU A 214 -1.13 13.05 -14.00
CA GLU A 214 -1.76 12.78 -15.29
C GLU A 214 -2.52 11.44 -15.30
N GLY A 215 -1.91 10.39 -14.73
CA GLY A 215 -2.58 9.11 -14.56
C GLY A 215 -3.80 9.19 -13.64
N ASN A 216 -3.71 9.96 -12.55
CA ASN A 216 -4.84 10.14 -11.66
C ASN A 216 -5.98 10.95 -12.29
N LEU A 217 -5.69 11.97 -13.11
CA LEU A 217 -6.71 12.68 -13.89
C LEU A 217 -7.50 11.72 -14.80
N ARG A 218 -6.79 10.85 -15.53
CA ARG A 218 -7.44 9.86 -16.41
C ARG A 218 -8.25 8.84 -15.63
N HIS A 219 -7.71 8.36 -14.51
CA HIS A 219 -8.38 7.41 -13.63
C HIS A 219 -9.67 8.01 -13.05
N VAL A 220 -9.61 9.23 -12.49
CA VAL A 220 -10.78 9.93 -11.94
C VAL A 220 -11.84 10.14 -13.02
N ALA A 221 -11.46 10.57 -14.24
CA ALA A 221 -12.40 10.72 -15.34
C ALA A 221 -13.11 9.39 -15.67
N LYS A 222 -12.37 8.28 -15.73
CA LYS A 222 -12.92 6.94 -15.96
C LYS A 222 -13.84 6.48 -14.82
N ILE A 223 -13.48 6.76 -13.57
CA ILE A 223 -14.31 6.41 -12.40
C ILE A 223 -15.65 7.14 -12.46
N ARG A 224 -15.67 8.42 -12.86
CA ARG A 224 -16.91 9.21 -12.99
C ARG A 224 -17.86 8.68 -14.07
N GLU A 225 -17.32 8.07 -15.13
CA GLU A 225 -18.12 7.46 -16.20
C GLU A 225 -18.65 6.06 -15.84
N THR A 226 -18.10 5.43 -14.81
CA THR A 226 -18.45 4.08 -14.41
C THR A 226 -19.43 4.13 -13.23
N PRO A 227 -20.64 3.53 -13.33
CA PRO A 227 -21.50 3.38 -12.17
C PRO A 227 -20.76 2.55 -11.10
N ARG A 228 -20.36 3.20 -10.01
CA ARG A 228 -19.61 2.57 -8.92
C ARG A 228 -20.48 2.53 -7.68
N GLU A 229 -20.65 1.34 -7.14
CA GLU A 229 -21.21 1.18 -5.80
C GLU A 229 -20.16 1.67 -4.79
N LEU A 230 -20.45 2.78 -4.12
CA LEU A 230 -19.55 3.38 -3.12
C LEU A 230 -19.71 2.74 -1.74
N ASP A 231 -20.88 2.15 -1.48
CA ASP A 231 -21.11 1.30 -0.32
C ASP A 231 -20.60 -0.10 -0.62
N ILE A 232 -19.29 -0.19 -0.71
CA ILE A 232 -18.61 -1.44 -1.00
C ILE A 232 -18.73 -2.32 0.24
N GLU A 233 -19.54 -3.37 0.16
CA GLU A 233 -19.66 -4.34 1.25
C GLU A 233 -18.28 -4.95 1.56
N HIS A 234 -17.78 -4.70 2.77
CA HIS A 234 -16.53 -5.26 3.28
C HIS A 234 -16.64 -6.79 3.35
N ARG A 235 -15.86 -7.48 2.52
CA ARG A 235 -15.85 -8.94 2.34
C ARG A 235 -14.45 -9.53 2.47
N GLU A 236 -13.58 -8.84 3.19
CA GLU A 236 -12.23 -9.34 3.47
C GLU A 236 -12.33 -10.68 4.19
N TRP A 237 -11.64 -11.68 3.66
CA TRP A 237 -11.61 -13.05 4.17
C TRP A 237 -10.17 -13.55 4.40
N MET A 238 -9.18 -12.67 4.23
CA MET A 238 -7.78 -13.00 4.48
C MET A 238 -7.07 -11.89 5.28
N ILE A 239 -6.19 -12.32 6.19
CA ILE A 239 -5.22 -11.48 6.87
C ILE A 239 -3.86 -11.78 6.25
N CYS A 240 -3.24 -10.77 5.64
CA CYS A 240 -1.92 -10.87 5.03
C CYS A 240 -0.91 -10.12 5.89
N LEU A 241 0.07 -10.84 6.45
CA LEU A 241 1.06 -10.25 7.36
C LEU A 241 2.45 -10.24 6.73
N GLY A 242 3.14 -9.11 6.83
CA GLY A 242 4.50 -8.93 6.31
C GLY A 242 4.53 -8.06 5.06
N ARG A 243 5.21 -8.53 4.01
CA ARG A 243 5.47 -7.76 2.78
C ARG A 243 5.32 -8.64 1.55
N GLY A 244 5.18 -8.03 0.38
CA GLY A 244 5.16 -8.74 -0.90
C GLY A 244 3.76 -9.04 -1.46
N PHE A 245 2.75 -8.32 -0.99
CA PHE A 245 1.36 -8.49 -1.42
C PHE A 245 0.96 -7.55 -2.56
N ASP A 246 1.90 -7.18 -3.44
CA ASP A 246 1.68 -6.22 -4.53
C ASP A 246 0.62 -6.71 -5.54
N PHE A 247 0.42 -8.02 -5.60
CA PHE A 247 -0.61 -8.67 -6.42
C PHE A 247 -2.04 -8.52 -5.87
N LEU A 248 -2.19 -8.24 -4.57
CA LEU A 248 -3.47 -7.99 -3.90
C LEU A 248 -3.87 -6.52 -4.05
N HIS A 249 -4.34 -6.19 -5.25
CA HIS A 249 -4.75 -4.83 -5.62
C HIS A 249 -6.27 -4.63 -5.63
N THR A 250 -7.05 -5.70 -5.51
CA THR A 250 -8.51 -5.65 -5.51
C THR A 250 -9.02 -5.30 -4.10
N PRO A 251 -9.87 -4.27 -3.96
CA PRO A 251 -10.54 -3.97 -2.69
C PRO A 251 -11.33 -5.17 -2.14
N ASN A 252 -11.52 -5.21 -0.82
CA ASN A 252 -12.34 -6.18 -0.07
C ASN A 252 -11.92 -7.65 -0.17
N LEU A 253 -10.69 -7.93 -0.58
CA LEU A 253 -10.15 -9.28 -0.49
C LEU A 253 -9.40 -9.50 0.82
N ALA A 254 -8.51 -8.57 1.16
CA ALA A 254 -7.45 -8.77 2.15
C ALA A 254 -7.23 -7.58 3.07
N LEU A 255 -6.91 -7.87 4.32
CA LEU A 255 -6.34 -6.91 5.28
C LEU A 255 -4.82 -7.11 5.31
N ILE A 256 -4.06 -6.15 4.78
CA ILE A 256 -2.60 -6.27 4.60
C ILE A 256 -1.83 -5.49 5.68
N ILE A 257 -1.28 -6.21 6.65
CA ILE A 257 -0.56 -5.65 7.79
C ILE A 257 0.95 -5.73 7.52
N GLY A 258 1.63 -4.57 7.46
CA GLY A 258 3.09 -4.51 7.43
C GLY A 258 3.70 -4.68 8.83
N PRO A 259 4.95 -5.17 8.94
CA PRO A 259 5.62 -5.40 10.22
C PRO A 259 6.21 -4.11 10.79
N TYR A 260 5.49 -3.00 10.65
CA TYR A 260 6.01 -1.66 10.95
C TYR A 260 5.49 -1.10 12.27
N SER A 261 4.51 -1.74 12.92
CA SER A 261 3.99 -1.30 14.22
C SER A 261 4.84 -1.84 15.40
N PRO A 262 5.06 -1.07 16.48
CA PRO A 262 5.73 -1.52 17.69
C PRO A 262 4.84 -2.48 18.50
N ASP A 263 3.53 -2.28 18.45
CA ASP A 263 2.53 -3.28 18.83
C ASP A 263 1.96 -3.87 17.54
N LEU A 264 2.60 -4.93 17.04
CA LEU A 264 2.11 -5.67 15.88
C LEU A 264 0.83 -6.45 16.21
N ALA A 265 0.54 -6.73 17.49
CA ALA A 265 -0.64 -7.49 17.88
C ALA A 265 -1.92 -6.65 17.75
N ASP A 266 -1.89 -5.34 17.97
CA ASP A 266 -3.06 -4.47 17.79
C ASP A 266 -3.71 -4.53 16.39
N PRO A 267 -2.98 -4.31 15.28
CA PRO A 267 -3.57 -4.42 13.94
C PRO A 267 -4.04 -5.85 13.64
N ILE A 268 -3.39 -6.88 14.20
CA ILE A 268 -3.82 -8.28 14.03
C ILE A 268 -5.16 -8.51 14.75
N ARG A 269 -5.32 -8.03 15.99
CA ARG A 269 -6.58 -8.12 16.74
C ARG A 269 -7.72 -7.42 16.00
N LYS A 270 -7.47 -6.21 15.50
CA LYS A 270 -8.46 -5.45 14.71
C LYS A 270 -8.84 -6.18 13.43
N ALA A 271 -7.87 -6.74 12.72
CA ALA A 271 -8.13 -7.51 11.51
C ALA A 271 -8.97 -8.77 11.79
N ALA A 272 -8.66 -9.50 12.86
CA ALA A 272 -9.44 -10.66 13.29
C ALA A 272 -10.90 -10.29 13.65
N GLY A 273 -11.10 -9.16 14.34
CA GLY A 273 -12.42 -8.59 14.59
C GLY A 273 -13.22 -8.27 13.31
N ILE A 274 -12.55 -7.74 12.27
CA ILE A 274 -13.19 -7.48 10.97
C ILE A 274 -13.62 -8.79 10.31
N ILE A 275 -12.76 -9.83 10.30
CA ILE A 275 -13.10 -11.15 9.74
C ILE A 275 -14.31 -11.76 10.47
N GLU A 276 -14.30 -11.78 11.81
CA GLU A 276 -15.42 -12.30 12.60
C GLU A 276 -16.72 -11.51 12.34
N GLY A 277 -16.62 -10.17 12.26
CA GLY A 277 -17.74 -9.30 11.91
C GLY A 277 -18.32 -9.63 10.53
N ASN A 278 -17.47 -9.85 9.54
CA ASN A 278 -17.87 -10.21 8.18
C ASN A 278 -18.56 -11.58 8.14
N MET A 279 -18.06 -12.58 8.87
CA MET A 279 -18.70 -13.90 8.99
C MET A 279 -20.07 -13.80 9.66
N ARG A 280 -20.17 -13.08 10.79
CA ARG A 280 -21.42 -12.92 11.55
C ARG A 280 -22.50 -12.20 10.75
N ALA A 281 -22.11 -11.24 9.92
CA ALA A 281 -23.01 -10.51 9.04
C ALA A 281 -23.37 -11.30 7.76
N GLY A 282 -22.80 -12.49 7.54
CA GLY A 282 -23.05 -13.30 6.34
C GLY A 282 -22.39 -12.75 5.06
N ARG A 283 -21.46 -11.80 5.19
CA ARG A 283 -20.76 -11.17 4.05
C ARG A 283 -19.74 -12.12 3.43
N ILE A 284 -19.15 -12.98 4.27
CA ILE A 284 -18.29 -14.09 3.86
C ILE A 284 -18.83 -15.39 4.50
N PRO A 285 -18.62 -16.57 3.88
CA PRO A 285 -19.10 -17.83 4.45
C PRO A 285 -18.38 -18.17 5.75
N ASP A 286 -19.04 -18.98 6.59
CA ASP A 286 -18.54 -19.44 7.88
C ASP A 286 -17.68 -20.72 7.79
N ASP A 287 -16.98 -20.89 6.67
CA ASP A 287 -16.12 -22.03 6.35
C ASP A 287 -14.63 -21.73 6.60
N GLY A 288 -14.31 -20.54 7.10
CA GLY A 288 -12.96 -20.15 7.51
C GLY A 288 -12.37 -18.95 6.79
N PHE A 289 -11.14 -18.62 7.18
CA PHE A 289 -10.40 -17.48 6.64
C PHE A 289 -8.91 -17.83 6.50
N LEU A 290 -8.20 -17.08 5.67
CA LEU A 290 -6.76 -17.28 5.44
C LEU A 290 -5.92 -16.33 6.29
N LEU A 291 -4.94 -16.88 7.02
CA LEU A 291 -3.79 -16.13 7.51
C LEU A 291 -2.58 -16.44 6.62
N LEU A 292 -2.13 -15.47 5.83
CA LEU A 292 -0.98 -15.60 4.94
C LEU A 292 0.15 -14.68 5.39
N ALA A 293 1.26 -15.26 5.87
CA ALA A 293 2.47 -14.51 6.16
C ALA A 293 3.45 -14.56 4.97
N SER A 294 4.03 -13.41 4.60
CA SER A 294 5.05 -13.34 3.57
C SER A 294 6.19 -12.38 3.91
N ALA A 295 7.41 -12.78 3.55
CA ALA A 295 8.60 -11.94 3.63
C ALA A 295 9.39 -11.98 2.31
N PRO A 296 9.83 -10.83 1.78
CA PRO A 296 10.60 -10.79 0.56
C PRO A 296 12.09 -11.08 0.79
N TYR A 297 12.74 -11.59 -0.24
CA TYR A 297 14.20 -11.68 -0.37
C TYR A 297 14.64 -11.12 -1.73
N LEU A 298 15.88 -10.65 -1.81
CA LEU A 298 16.53 -10.16 -3.03
C LEU A 298 17.47 -11.19 -3.64
N GLU A 299 18.21 -11.91 -2.79
CA GLU A 299 19.22 -12.88 -3.21
C GLU A 299 18.91 -14.28 -2.68
N PRO A 300 19.22 -15.34 -3.45
CA PRO A 300 19.17 -16.71 -2.93
C PRO A 300 20.19 -16.92 -1.79
N GLY A 301 20.07 -18.05 -1.10
CA GLY A 301 20.97 -18.39 0.02
C GLY A 301 20.55 -17.72 1.33
N MET A 302 21.45 -16.92 1.92
CA MET A 302 21.25 -16.36 3.26
C MET A 302 20.00 -15.46 3.36
N ASP A 303 19.75 -14.59 2.37
CA ASP A 303 18.63 -13.66 2.44
C ASP A 303 17.28 -14.38 2.31
N ARG A 304 17.17 -15.35 1.40
CA ARG A 304 16.01 -16.26 1.32
C ARG A 304 15.79 -17.02 2.63
N ALA A 305 16.83 -17.61 3.23
CA ALA A 305 16.70 -18.33 4.50
C ALA A 305 16.21 -17.42 5.64
N ARG A 306 16.69 -16.16 5.67
CA ARG A 306 16.19 -15.13 6.60
C ARG A 306 14.72 -14.78 6.35
N ALA A 307 14.33 -14.64 5.08
CA ALA A 307 12.93 -14.40 4.71
C ALA A 307 12.01 -15.55 5.16
N GLU A 308 12.45 -16.81 5.00
CA GLU A 308 11.71 -17.98 5.48
C GLU A 308 11.49 -17.94 7.00
N LEU A 309 12.55 -17.65 7.78
CA LEU A 309 12.45 -17.50 9.24
C LEU A 309 11.50 -16.37 9.62
N LYS A 310 11.59 -15.22 8.95
CA LYS A 310 10.72 -14.06 9.20
C LYS A 310 9.27 -14.38 8.89
N ALA A 311 8.99 -15.01 7.75
CA ALA A 311 7.64 -15.38 7.37
C ALA A 311 7.01 -16.39 8.35
N ARG A 312 7.78 -17.39 8.81
CA ARG A 312 7.33 -18.35 9.84
C ARG A 312 7.05 -17.67 11.18
N PHE A 313 7.98 -16.83 11.65
CA PHE A 313 7.76 -16.08 12.88
C PHE A 313 6.49 -15.23 12.82
N LEU A 314 6.25 -14.54 11.69
CA LEU A 314 5.05 -13.72 11.51
C LEU A 314 3.77 -14.56 11.52
N SER A 315 3.72 -15.71 10.84
CA SER A 315 2.52 -16.55 10.84
C SER A 315 2.24 -17.15 12.22
N GLU A 316 3.26 -17.66 12.92
CA GLU A 316 3.13 -18.20 14.27
C GLU A 316 2.68 -17.12 15.27
N PHE A 317 3.33 -15.95 15.24
CA PHE A 317 2.99 -14.84 16.11
C PHE A 317 1.54 -14.38 15.90
N ALA A 318 1.13 -14.19 14.64
CA ALA A 318 -0.23 -13.75 14.35
C ALA A 318 -1.28 -14.80 14.71
N ALA A 319 -1.00 -16.08 14.45
CA ALA A 319 -1.88 -17.16 14.85
C ALA A 319 -2.07 -17.18 16.38
N GLY A 320 -1.00 -17.05 17.14
CA GLY A 320 -1.05 -16.98 18.61
C GLY A 320 -1.81 -15.76 19.13
N VAL A 321 -1.63 -14.58 18.51
CA VAL A 321 -2.42 -13.38 18.85
C VAL A 321 -3.91 -13.65 18.63
N ILE A 322 -4.30 -14.19 17.47
CA ILE A 322 -5.71 -14.46 17.15
C ILE A 322 -6.29 -15.53 18.09
N GLU A 323 -5.55 -16.60 18.36
CA GLU A 323 -5.96 -17.65 19.29
C GLU A 323 -6.21 -17.10 20.70
N SER A 324 -5.38 -16.18 21.17
CA SER A 324 -5.52 -15.59 22.51
C SER A 324 -6.77 -14.72 22.68
N VAL A 325 -7.23 -14.03 21.62
CA VAL A 325 -8.36 -13.09 21.70
C VAL A 325 -9.66 -13.65 21.15
N GLN A 326 -9.60 -14.54 20.17
CA GLN A 326 -10.75 -15.14 19.48
C GLN A 326 -10.51 -16.64 19.19
N PRO A 327 -10.50 -17.51 20.22
CA PRO A 327 -10.21 -18.93 20.04
C PRO A 327 -11.14 -19.65 19.05
N ALA A 328 -12.42 -19.26 18.99
CA ALA A 328 -13.40 -19.85 18.08
C ALA A 328 -13.13 -19.47 16.61
N LEU A 329 -12.67 -18.25 16.34
CA LEU A 329 -12.22 -17.84 15.01
C LEU A 329 -10.93 -18.58 14.64
N ALA A 330 -9.97 -18.68 15.55
CA ALA A 330 -8.69 -19.35 15.31
C ALA A 330 -8.84 -20.82 14.86
N ARG A 331 -9.86 -21.55 15.35
CA ARG A 331 -10.14 -22.93 14.90
C ARG A 331 -10.54 -23.04 13.42
N ARG A 332 -10.99 -21.94 12.82
CA ARG A 332 -11.38 -21.83 11.40
C ARG A 332 -10.29 -21.16 10.55
N MET A 333 -9.10 -20.94 11.12
CA MET A 333 -7.99 -20.26 10.46
C MET A 333 -7.17 -21.22 9.61
N HIS A 334 -6.98 -20.88 8.33
CA HIS A 334 -6.10 -21.60 7.42
C HIS A 334 -4.78 -20.82 7.35
N VAL A 335 -3.71 -21.37 7.93
CA VAL A 335 -2.40 -20.70 7.95
C VAL A 335 -1.59 -21.10 6.72
N ARG A 336 -0.99 -20.11 6.04
CA ARG A 336 -0.01 -20.29 4.97
C ARG A 336 1.18 -19.37 5.21
N THR A 337 2.36 -19.89 4.93
CA THR A 337 3.63 -19.15 5.02
C THR A 337 4.28 -19.16 3.65
N ALA A 338 4.76 -18.00 3.20
CA ALA A 338 5.39 -17.85 1.90
C ALA A 338 6.60 -16.91 1.95
N VAL A 339 7.47 -17.01 0.97
CA VAL A 339 8.52 -16.02 0.69
C VAL A 339 8.26 -15.40 -0.68
N LEU A 340 8.70 -14.16 -0.88
CA LEU A 340 8.58 -13.47 -2.16
C LEU A 340 9.96 -13.17 -2.74
N ASP A 341 10.23 -13.64 -3.96
CA ASP A 341 11.36 -13.11 -4.72
C ASP A 341 11.04 -11.67 -5.14
N TRP A 342 11.78 -10.70 -4.60
CA TRP A 342 11.55 -9.29 -4.85
C TRP A 342 11.79 -8.87 -6.31
N ARG A 343 12.68 -9.57 -7.02
CA ARG A 343 13.03 -9.26 -8.42
C ARG A 343 11.95 -9.75 -9.38
N SER A 344 11.42 -10.94 -9.13
CA SER A 344 10.40 -11.54 -10.01
C SER A 344 8.96 -11.36 -9.51
N ARG A 345 8.77 -10.90 -8.27
CA ARG A 345 7.46 -10.86 -7.58
C ARG A 345 6.77 -12.21 -7.51
N ARG A 346 7.54 -13.30 -7.57
CA ARG A 346 7.02 -14.66 -7.43
C ARG A 346 6.86 -14.99 -5.95
N LEU A 347 5.63 -15.36 -5.58
CA LEU A 347 5.30 -15.84 -4.25
C LEU A 347 5.50 -17.36 -4.20
N GLU A 348 6.38 -17.81 -3.31
CA GLU A 348 6.73 -19.21 -3.14
C GLU A 348 6.25 -19.69 -1.76
N PRO A 349 5.52 -20.82 -1.66
CA PRO A 349 5.26 -21.44 -0.37
C PRO A 349 6.56 -21.71 0.38
N ALA A 350 6.65 -21.27 1.63
CA ALA A 350 7.81 -21.55 2.45
C ALA A 350 7.83 -23.04 2.82
N PRO A 351 9.01 -23.69 2.86
CA PRO A 351 9.12 -25.06 3.37
C PRO A 351 8.59 -25.12 4.81
N ARG A 352 7.88 -26.20 5.12
CA ARG A 352 7.31 -26.47 6.45
C ARG A 352 8.39 -26.57 7.51
#